data_AF-A0A847CMS6-F1
#
_entry.id   AF-A0A847CMS6-F1
#
_cell.length_a   1.000
_cell.length_b   1.000
_cell.length_c   1.000
_cell.angle_alpha   90.00
_cell.angle_beta   90.00
_cell.angle_gamma   90.00
#
_symmetry.space_group_name_H-M   'P 1'
#
loop_
_entity.id
_entity.type
_entity.pdbx_description
1 polymer ?
#
loop_
_entity_poly.entity_id
_entity_poly.type
_entity_poly.pdbx_seq_one_letter_code
_entity_poly.pdbx_strand_id
1 'polypeptide(L)' 'SAIRCTESTIRDLKNVLIQHPGVAKVNLRLVSSNSSKMMSIDNSLRVSQSSALIADLKELLGPGCVT' A
#
# COMPACT_ATOMS: atom_id res chain seq x y z
N SER A 1 3.43 7.14 14.17
CA SER A 1 2.99 5.76 14.51
C SER A 1 3.55 4.80 13.49
N ALA A 2 4.40 3.87 13.90
CA ALA A 2 5.05 2.92 13.00
C ALA A 2 4.15 1.69 12.81
N ILE A 3 3.77 1.41 11.57
CA ILE A 3 3.00 0.21 11.21
C ILE A 3 4.02 -0.92 11.12
N ARG A 4 3.82 -1.98 11.90
CA ARG A 4 4.66 -3.18 11.75
C ARG A 4 4.34 -3.79 10.38
N CYS A 5 5.30 -3.77 9.46
CA CYS A 5 5.19 -4.52 8.20
C CYS A 5 5.27 -6.02 8.49
N THR A 6 4.17 -6.58 8.97
CA THR A 6 3.96 -8.03 9.03
C THR A 6 3.38 -8.51 7.70
N GLU A 7 3.63 -9.77 7.35
CA GLU A 7 3.09 -10.38 6.12
C GLU A 7 1.57 -10.24 5.99
N SER A 8 0.85 -10.15 7.11
CA SER A 8 -0.59 -9.85 7.15
C SER A 8 -0.91 -8.52 6.48
N THR A 9 -0.24 -7.44 6.86
CA THR A 9 -0.48 -6.10 6.31
C THR A 9 -0.16 -6.03 4.82
N ILE A 10 0.88 -6.74 4.37
CA ILE A 10 1.21 -6.83 2.94
C ILE A 10 0.11 -7.59 2.19
N ARG A 11 -0.41 -8.68 2.77
CA ARG A 11 -1.50 -9.47 2.19
C ARG A 11 -2.79 -8.66 2.08
N ASP A 12 -3.15 -7.93 3.14
CA ASP A 12 -4.37 -7.11 3.17
C ASP A 12 -4.27 -5.96 2.17
N LEU A 13 -3.11 -5.31 2.08
CA LEU A 13 -2.86 -4.30 1.07
C LEU A 13 -2.98 -4.89 -0.35
N LYS A 14 -2.43 -6.08 -0.59
CA LYS A 14 -2.58 -6.78 -1.88
C LYS A 14 -4.06 -7.04 -2.20
N ASN A 15 -4.87 -7.43 -1.22
CA ASN A 15 -6.31 -7.64 -1.40
C ASN A 15 -7.02 -6.34 -1.79
N VAL A 16 -6.73 -5.22 -1.11
CA VAL A 16 -7.26 -3.90 -1.47
C VAL A 16 -6.86 -3.53 -2.90
N LEU A 17 -5.61 -3.75 -3.28
CA LEU A 17 -5.14 -3.47 -4.64
C LEU A 17 -5.86 -4.31 -5.71
N ILE A 18 -6.17 -5.58 -5.42
CA ILE A 18 -6.92 -6.46 -6.32
C ILE A 18 -8.39 -6.02 -6.46
N GLN A 19 -8.98 -5.45 -5.41
CA GLN A 19 -10.35 -4.92 -5.44
C GLN A 19 -10.49 -3.65 -6.29
N HIS A 20 -9.39 -2.93 -6.53
CA HIS A 20 -9.38 -1.68 -7.30
C HIS A 20 -8.49 -1.79 -8.56
N PRO A 21 -8.82 -2.67 -9.53
CA PRO A 21 -8.01 -2.83 -10.73
C PRO A 21 -7.97 -1.53 -11.55
N GLY A 22 -6.82 -1.23 -12.17
CA GLY A 22 -6.67 -0.03 -12.98
C GLY A 22 -5.40 -0.04 -13.83
N VAL A 23 -4.75 1.13 -13.98
CA VAL A 23 -3.62 1.32 -14.90
C VAL A 23 -2.36 1.88 -14.22
N ALA A 24 -2.45 2.28 -12.95
CA ALA A 24 -1.34 2.87 -12.21
C ALA A 24 -0.41 1.79 -11.63
N LYS A 25 0.89 2.07 -11.64
CA LYS A 25 1.93 1.29 -10.97
C LYS A 25 1.96 1.62 -9.49
N VAL A 26 2.05 0.61 -8.64
CA VAL A 26 2.11 0.78 -7.18
C VAL A 26 3.52 0.52 -6.69
N ASN A 27 4.08 1.53 -6.04
CA ASN A 27 5.35 1.41 -5.33
C ASN A 27 5.08 1.63 -3.85
N LEU A 28 5.49 0.66 -3.04
CA LEU A 28 5.44 0.78 -1.58
C LEU A 28 6.78 1.29 -1.09
N ARG A 29 6.73 2.25 -0.18
CA ARG A 29 7.91 2.68 0.57
C ARG A 29 7.74 2.22 2.01
N LEU A 30 8.49 1.20 2.40
CA LEU A 30 8.58 0.80 3.79
C LEU A 30 9.54 1.76 4.48
N VAL A 31 9.07 2.49 5.48
CA VAL A 31 9.88 3.42 6.27
C VAL A 31 10.06 2.84 7.66
N SER A 32 11.30 2.54 8.00
CA SER A 32 11.76 2.12 9.32
C SER A 32 12.61 3.24 9.93
N SER A 33 12.78 3.22 11.26
CA SER A 33 13.50 4.27 12.01
C SER A 33 14.89 4.58 11.45
N ASN A 34 15.57 3.58 10.87
CA ASN A 34 16.96 3.68 10.39
C ASN A 34 17.11 3.43 8.88
N SER A 35 16.02 3.13 8.16
CA SER A 35 16.10 2.79 6.73
C SER A 35 14.76 2.93 6.03
N SER A 36 14.76 3.27 4.74
CA SER A 36 13.58 3.15 3.90
C SER A 36 13.87 2.19 2.76
N LYS A 37 12.95 1.25 2.52
CA LYS A 37 13.03 0.28 1.44
C LYS A 37 11.87 0.50 0.48
N MET A 38 12.19 0.82 -0.76
CA MET A 38 11.19 0.87 -1.83
C MET A 38 10.97 -0.56 -2.34
N MET A 39 9.73 -0.99 -2.35
CA MET A 39 9.29 -2.28 -2.88
C MET A 39 8.23 -2.01 -3.94
N SER A 40 8.53 -2.34 -5.19
CA SER A 40 7.54 -2.31 -6.24
C SER A 40 6.63 -3.53 -6.11
N ILE A 41 5.31 -3.29 -6.12
CA ILE A 41 4.35 -4.37 -6.30
C ILE A 41 4.51 -4.87 -7.74
N ASP A 42 4.32 -6.18 -7.94
CA ASP A 42 4.44 -6.83 -9.25
C ASP A 42 3.70 -6.03 -10.33
N ASN A 43 4.32 -5.90 -11.50
CA ASN A 43 3.79 -5.08 -12.60
C ASN A 43 2.43 -5.57 -13.15
N SER A 44 2.02 -6.78 -12.79
CA SER A 44 0.72 -7.35 -13.16
C SER A 44 -0.42 -6.82 -12.27
N LEU A 45 -0.12 -6.26 -11.11
CA LEU A 45 -1.08 -5.62 -10.21
C LEU A 45 -1.13 -4.12 -10.51
N ARG A 46 -2.00 -3.76 -11.44
CA ARG A 46 -2.30 -2.37 -11.79
C ARG A 46 -3.54 -1.91 -11.03
N VAL A 47 -3.49 -0.73 -10.46
CA VAL A 47 -4.63 -0.19 -9.68
C VAL A 47 -5.10 1.15 -10.19
N SER A 48 -6.32 1.51 -9.84
CA SER A 48 -6.84 2.86 -10.07
C SER A 48 -6.52 3.72 -8.86
N GLN A 49 -5.82 4.85 -9.05
CA GLN A 49 -5.67 5.87 -8.00
C GLN A 49 -7.03 6.55 -7.78
N SER A 50 -7.87 5.93 -6.97
CA SER A 50 -9.18 6.45 -6.58
C SER A 50 -9.17 6.89 -5.12
N SER A 51 -10.10 7.78 -4.77
CA SER A 51 -10.34 8.16 -3.37
C SER A 51 -10.72 6.96 -2.49
N ALA A 52 -11.40 5.96 -3.06
CA ALA A 52 -11.73 4.71 -2.37
C ALA A 52 -10.48 3.92 -1.99
N LEU A 53 -9.52 3.77 -2.92
CA LEU A 53 -8.23 3.15 -2.61
C LEU A 53 -7.53 3.88 -1.46
N ILE A 54 -7.49 5.20 -1.50
CA ILE A 54 -6.84 6.01 -0.44
C ILE A 54 -7.57 5.85 0.91
N ALA A 55 -8.90 5.71 0.91
CA ALA A 55 -9.68 5.46 2.12
C ALA A 55 -9.37 4.09 2.72
N ASP A 56 -9.39 3.03 1.90
CA ASP A 56 -9.05 1.66 2.33
C ASP A 56 -7.61 1.58 2.85
N LEU A 57 -6.67 2.26 2.18
CA LEU A 57 -5.28 2.34 2.64
C LEU A 57 -5.17 3.06 3.98
N LYS A 58 -5.91 4.14 4.20
CA LYS A 58 -5.94 4.86 5.49
C LYS A 58 -6.61 4.03 6.58
N GLU A 59 -7.60 3.22 6.26
CA GLU A 59 -8.23 2.31 7.22
C GLU A 59 -7.26 1.20 7.63
N LEU A 60 -6.57 0.61 6.65
CA LEU A 60 -5.64 -0.48 6.89
C LEU A 60 -4.34 -0.03 7.58
N LEU A 61 -3.79 1.11 7.16
CA LEU A 61 -2.47 1.59 7.56
C LEU A 61 -2.53 2.77 8.54
N GLY A 62 -3.68 3.42 8.68
CA GLY A 62 -3.84 4.63 9.48
C GLY A 62 -3.50 5.92 8.71
N PRO A 63 -3.89 7.08 9.27
CA PRO A 63 -3.87 8.38 8.59
C PRO A 63 -2.48 8.94 8.26
N GLY A 64 -1.39 8.30 8.71
CA GLY A 64 -0.01 8.75 8.45
C GLY A 64 0.70 8.03 7.31
N CYS A 65 0.04 7.10 6.60
CA CYS A 65 0.71 6.21 5.65
C CYS A 65 0.62 6.65 4.18
N VAL A 66 -0.26 7.61 3.86
CA VAL A 66 -0.44 8.12 2.49
C VAL A 66 -0.15 9.62 2.54
N THR A 67 0.97 10.02 1.93
CA THR A 67 1.38 11.42 1.75
C THR A 67 1.40 11.74 0.26
#